data_AF-A0A0H5R3Q6-F1
#
_entry.id   AF-A0A0H5R3Q6-F1
#
_cell.length_a   1.000
_cell.length_b   1.000
_cell.length_c   1.000
_cell.angle_alpha   90.00
_cell.angle_beta   90.00
_cell.angle_gamma   90.00
#
_symmetry.space_group_name_H-M   'P 1'
#
loop_
_entity.id
_entity.type
_entity.pdbx_description
1 polymer ?
#
loop_
_entity_poly.entity_id
_entity_poly.type
_entity_poly.pdbx_seq_one_letter_code
_entity_poly.pdbx_strand_id
1 'polypeptide(L)'
;CGGHNASQELDGALAETNTAINYFPPCATDLVQPADSFVISKIKDEWTRRWDLKKFELIQGDEWSNTVRAGGNWSGKLRNPGKAYFLQLAADCVRAVNSMRDSTGLTYARKAMIRCGLSLDVTGFWHVKQLTPELQDIIVKHKNHFDGEAVALPGVAPAAIQP
;
A
#
# COMPACT_ATOMS: atom_id res chain seq x y z
N CYS A 1 -8.10 -11.25 -12.09
CA CYS A 1 -7.50 -9.96 -11.70
C CYS A 1 -8.60 -8.93 -11.60
N GLY A 2 -9.20 -8.79 -10.41
CA GLY A 2 -10.22 -7.76 -10.17
C GLY A 2 -9.52 -6.41 -10.06
N GLY A 3 -9.66 -5.56 -11.07
CA GLY A 3 -9.31 -4.14 -10.94
C GLY A 3 -10.33 -3.46 -10.02
N HIS A 4 -9.96 -2.29 -9.49
CA HIS A 4 -10.87 -1.37 -8.78
C HIS A 4 -11.87 -0.74 -9.77
N ASN A 5 -12.59 -1.57 -10.51
CA ASN A 5 -13.56 -1.17 -11.51
C ASN A 5 -14.94 -1.18 -10.88
N ALA A 6 -15.78 -0.21 -11.27
CA ALA A 6 -17.17 -0.20 -10.88
C ALA A 6 -17.85 -1.53 -11.24
N SER A 7 -18.54 -2.13 -10.28
CA SER A 7 -19.29 -3.37 -10.44
C SER A 7 -20.50 -3.36 -9.51
N GLN A 8 -21.55 -4.11 -9.86
CA GLN A 8 -22.72 -4.23 -8.99
C GLN A 8 -22.39 -4.83 -7.62
N GLU A 9 -21.36 -5.69 -7.55
CA GLU A 9 -20.87 -6.26 -6.29
C GLU A 9 -20.24 -5.18 -5.41
N LEU A 10 -19.47 -4.27 -6.01
CA LEU A 10 -18.90 -3.12 -5.30
C LEU A 10 -20.00 -2.19 -4.79
N ASP A 11 -20.98 -1.87 -5.63
CA ASP A 11 -22.09 -0.99 -5.26
C ASP A 11 -22.90 -1.54 -4.07
N GLY A 12 -23.16 -2.86 -4.07
CA GLY A 12 -23.81 -3.55 -2.95
C GLY A 12 -23.00 -3.44 -1.65
N ALA A 13 -21.69 -3.72 -1.71
CA ALA A 13 -20.83 -3.64 -0.53
C ALA A 13 -20.68 -2.21 0.02
N LEU A 14 -20.65 -1.20 -0.86
CA LEU A 14 -20.61 0.21 -0.45
C LEU A 14 -21.89 0.62 0.28
N ALA A 15 -23.05 0.21 -0.25
CA ALA A 15 -24.34 0.46 0.39
C ALA A 15 -24.44 -0.20 1.78
N GLU A 16 -24.01 -1.47 1.90
CA GLU A 16 -24.02 -2.21 3.16
C GLU A 16 -23.14 -1.56 4.24
N THR A 17 -22.03 -0.95 3.83
CA THR A 17 -21.06 -0.35 4.76
C THR A 17 -21.25 1.15 4.94
N ASN A 18 -22.24 1.76 4.27
CA ASN A 18 -22.42 3.21 4.20
C ASN A 18 -21.13 3.95 3.81
N THR A 19 -20.40 3.39 2.83
CA THR A 19 -19.11 3.89 2.36
C THR A 19 -19.28 4.67 1.06
N ALA A 20 -18.64 5.83 0.95
CA ALA A 20 -18.56 6.60 -0.27
C ALA A 20 -17.17 6.47 -0.91
N ILE A 21 -17.11 6.40 -2.25
CA ILE A 21 -15.87 6.45 -3.02
C ILE A 21 -15.80 7.77 -3.78
N ASN A 22 -14.65 8.45 -3.67
CA ASN A 22 -14.34 9.61 -4.50
C ASN A 22 -13.27 9.22 -5.52
N TYR A 23 -13.48 9.62 -6.77
CA TYR A 23 -12.57 9.33 -7.88
C TYR A 23 -11.74 10.55 -8.23
N PHE A 24 -10.43 10.38 -8.36
CA PHE A 24 -9.57 11.37 -8.99
C PHE A 24 -9.33 11.01 -10.45
N PRO A 25 -8.96 11.99 -11.30
CA PRO A 25 -8.48 11.71 -12.64
C PRO A 25 -7.33 10.67 -12.65
N PRO A 26 -7.20 9.88 -13.72
CA PRO A 26 -6.07 8.96 -13.86
C PRO A 26 -4.73 9.65 -13.64
N CYS A 27 -3.79 8.95 -13.00
CA CYS A 27 -2.45 9.47 -12.68
C CYS A 27 -2.44 10.71 -11.77
N ALA A 28 -3.54 11.04 -11.09
CA ALA A 28 -3.56 12.16 -10.15
C ALA A 28 -2.91 11.82 -8.80
N THR A 29 -2.65 10.54 -8.50
CA THR A 29 -2.27 10.09 -7.15
C THR A 29 -1.15 9.04 -7.15
N ASP A 30 -0.56 8.75 -8.30
CA ASP A 30 0.39 7.65 -8.53
C ASP A 30 1.65 7.72 -7.64
N LEU A 31 2.05 8.91 -7.20
CA LEU A 31 3.23 9.13 -6.36
C LEU A 31 2.92 9.39 -4.87
N VAL A 32 1.65 9.49 -4.49
CA VAL A 32 1.26 10.03 -3.17
C VAL A 32 0.24 9.14 -2.42
N GLN A 33 0.05 7.90 -2.88
CA GLN A 33 -0.82 6.93 -2.19
C GLN A 33 -0.39 6.76 -0.71
N PRO A 34 -1.27 7.02 0.26
CA PRO A 34 -0.90 6.99 1.68
C PRO A 34 -0.46 5.61 2.18
N ALA A 35 -1.01 4.55 1.58
CA ALA A 35 -0.61 3.18 1.88
C ALA A 35 0.83 2.89 1.43
N ASP A 36 1.19 3.29 0.21
CA ASP A 36 2.52 3.10 -0.37
C ASP A 36 3.60 3.91 0.34
N SER A 37 3.33 5.21 0.53
CA SER A 37 4.24 6.17 1.15
C SER A 37 4.43 5.95 2.66
N PHE A 38 3.56 5.16 3.30
CA PHE A 38 3.63 4.95 4.75
C PHE A 38 3.78 3.48 5.14
N VAL A 39 2.70 2.70 5.18
CA VAL A 39 2.75 1.33 5.74
C VAL A 39 3.58 0.37 4.87
N ILE A 40 3.42 0.44 3.55
CA ILE A 40 4.18 -0.41 2.61
C ILE A 40 5.65 -0.03 2.64
N SER A 41 5.98 1.27 2.67
CA SER A 41 7.36 1.72 2.85
C SER A 41 8.00 1.14 4.11
N LYS A 42 7.30 1.16 5.25
CA LYS A 42 7.83 0.57 6.50
C LYS A 42 7.97 -0.95 6.46
N ILE A 43 7.06 -1.65 5.77
CA ILE A 43 7.19 -3.09 5.53
C ILE A 43 8.41 -3.37 4.64
N LYS A 44 8.64 -2.56 3.60
CA LYS A 44 9.84 -2.67 2.73
C LYS A 44 11.13 -2.43 3.50
N ASP A 45 11.16 -1.44 4.40
CA ASP A 45 12.31 -1.15 5.26
C ASP A 45 12.64 -2.37 6.16
N GLU A 46 11.63 -2.89 6.87
CA GLU A 46 11.81 -4.03 7.78
C GLU A 46 12.15 -5.33 7.03
N TRP A 47 11.54 -5.53 5.86
CA TRP A 47 11.88 -6.64 4.97
C TRP A 47 13.35 -6.57 4.56
N THR A 48 13.80 -5.40 4.10
CA THR A 48 15.18 -5.19 3.66
C THR A 48 16.15 -5.49 4.79
N ARG A 49 15.92 -4.91 5.98
CA ARG A 49 16.76 -5.12 7.16
C ARG A 49 16.89 -6.59 7.53
N ARG A 50 15.77 -7.32 7.62
CA ARG A 50 15.76 -8.75 7.98
C ARG A 50 16.36 -9.62 6.89
N TRP A 51 16.10 -9.30 5.63
CA TRP A 51 16.69 -10.03 4.51
C TRP A 51 18.19 -9.84 4.44
N ASP A 52 18.69 -8.63 4.72
CA ASP A 52 20.12 -8.35 4.82
C ASP A 52 20.79 -9.18 5.92
N LEU A 53 20.18 -9.22 7.12
CA LEU A 53 20.66 -10.10 8.20
C LEU A 53 20.71 -11.56 7.76
N LYS A 54 19.67 -12.05 7.07
CA LYS A 54 19.67 -13.42 6.58
C LYS A 54 20.75 -13.67 5.53
N LYS A 55 21.00 -12.72 4.63
CA LYS A 55 22.10 -12.83 3.66
C LYS A 55 23.45 -12.94 4.38
N PHE A 56 23.68 -12.15 5.42
CA PHE A 56 24.91 -12.25 6.23
C PHE A 56 25.04 -13.62 6.90
N GLU A 57 23.97 -14.17 7.48
CA GLU A 57 23.96 -15.53 8.04
C GLU A 57 24.34 -16.59 6.99
N LEU A 58 23.76 -16.51 5.78
CA LEU A 58 24.05 -17.44 4.70
C LEU A 58 25.51 -17.33 4.23
N ILE A 59 26.05 -16.12 4.16
CA ILE A 59 27.46 -15.88 3.80
C ILE A 59 28.38 -16.49 4.88
N GLN A 60 28.09 -16.25 6.16
CA GLN A 60 28.89 -16.79 7.27
C GLN A 60 28.82 -18.32 7.35
N GLY A 61 27.69 -18.91 6.95
CA GLY A 61 27.50 -20.36 6.88
C GLY A 61 28.00 -21.02 5.60
N ASP A 62 28.64 -20.27 4.69
CA ASP A 62 29.06 -20.75 3.36
C ASP A 62 27.89 -21.38 2.55
N GLU A 63 26.66 -20.92 2.80
CA GLU A 63 25.43 -21.42 2.18
C GLU A 63 25.23 -20.81 0.78
N TRP A 64 26.16 -21.12 -0.11
CA TRP A 64 26.08 -20.77 -1.53
C TRP A 64 25.21 -21.76 -2.30
N SER A 65 24.71 -21.31 -3.45
CA SER A 65 23.94 -22.15 -4.36
C SER A 65 24.89 -23.16 -5.02
N ASN A 66 24.71 -24.45 -4.74
CA ASN A 66 25.51 -25.55 -5.30
C ASN A 66 25.19 -25.86 -6.78
N THR A 67 24.73 -24.86 -7.54
CA THR A 67 24.37 -25.02 -8.95
C THR A 67 25.55 -24.62 -9.81
N VAL A 68 26.14 -25.60 -10.47
CA VAL A 68 27.18 -25.38 -11.48
C VAL A 68 26.51 -24.78 -12.73
N ARG A 69 27.02 -23.65 -13.21
CA ARG A 69 26.52 -23.03 -14.44
C ARG A 69 26.89 -23.92 -15.64
N ALA A 70 26.18 -23.77 -16.76
CA ALA A 70 26.42 -24.56 -17.98
C ALA A 70 27.89 -24.56 -18.49
N GLY A 71 28.71 -23.59 -18.07
CA GLY A 71 30.14 -23.50 -18.39
C GLY A 71 31.11 -23.99 -17.30
N GLY A 72 30.65 -24.73 -16.28
CA GLY A 72 31.51 -25.29 -15.22
C GLY A 72 31.88 -24.33 -14.08
N ASN A 73 31.56 -23.04 -14.19
CA ASN A 73 31.78 -22.07 -13.11
C ASN A 73 30.73 -22.21 -11.99
N TRP A 74 31.20 -22.13 -10.75
CA TRP A 74 30.36 -22.05 -9.56
C TRP A 74 29.59 -20.73 -9.52
N SER A 75 28.36 -20.77 -9.01
CA SER A 75 27.52 -19.58 -8.87
C SER A 75 27.77 -18.89 -7.53
N GLY A 76 28.20 -17.62 -7.54
CA GLY A 76 28.27 -16.78 -6.33
C GLY A 76 26.91 -16.34 -5.76
N LYS A 77 25.83 -17.08 -6.07
CA LYS A 77 24.48 -16.79 -5.60
C LYS A 77 24.27 -17.47 -4.25
N LEU A 78 23.67 -16.79 -3.28
CA LEU A 78 23.28 -17.41 -2.02
C LEU A 78 22.19 -18.47 -2.22
N ARG A 79 22.23 -19.51 -1.39
CA ARG A 79 21.21 -20.56 -1.37
C ARG A 79 19.84 -19.95 -1.06
N ASN A 80 18.83 -20.40 -1.79
CA ASN A 80 17.45 -19.95 -1.58
C ASN A 80 16.88 -20.61 -0.30
N PRO A 81 16.46 -19.85 0.73
CA PRO A 81 15.85 -20.40 1.95
C PRO A 81 14.48 -21.06 1.75
N GLY A 82 13.85 -20.85 0.59
CA GLY A 82 12.57 -21.46 0.23
C GLY A 82 11.34 -20.65 0.66
N LYS A 83 10.16 -21.10 0.19
CA LYS A 83 8.88 -20.38 0.35
C LYS A 83 8.48 -20.17 1.81
N ALA A 84 8.66 -21.17 2.66
CA ALA A 84 8.27 -21.11 4.07
C ALA A 84 8.99 -19.97 4.80
N TYR A 85 10.29 -19.81 4.55
CA TYR A 85 11.08 -18.71 5.11
C TYR A 85 10.53 -17.34 4.69
N PHE A 86 10.27 -17.14 3.39
CA PHE A 86 9.78 -15.84 2.91
C PHE A 86 8.36 -15.50 3.39
N LEU A 87 7.50 -16.50 3.56
CA LEU A 87 6.18 -16.29 4.15
C LEU A 87 6.28 -15.90 5.63
N GLN A 88 7.16 -16.56 6.39
CA GLN A 88 7.43 -16.19 7.77
C GLN A 88 8.05 -14.79 7.87
N LEU A 89 9.01 -14.48 7.00
CA LEU A 89 9.62 -13.16 6.91
C LEU A 89 8.55 -12.07 6.67
N ALA A 90 7.63 -12.30 5.74
CA ALA A 90 6.53 -11.37 5.48
C ALA A 90 5.67 -11.16 6.73
N ALA A 91 5.26 -12.24 7.39
CA ALA A 91 4.45 -12.18 8.61
C ALA A 91 5.17 -11.41 9.73
N ASP A 92 6.47 -11.64 9.92
CA ASP A 92 7.24 -10.97 10.94
C ASP A 92 7.48 -9.49 10.64
N CYS A 93 7.65 -9.11 9.37
CA CYS A 93 7.72 -7.71 8.96
C CYS A 93 6.41 -6.98 9.30
N VAL A 94 5.26 -7.59 8.98
CA VAL A 94 3.95 -7.02 9.30
C VAL A 94 3.77 -6.89 10.82
N ARG A 95 4.12 -7.92 11.62
CA ARG A 95 4.04 -7.85 13.09
C ARG A 95 4.94 -6.76 13.67
N ALA A 96 6.16 -6.64 13.17
CA ALA A 96 7.10 -5.62 13.61
C ALA A 96 6.57 -4.21 13.30
N VAL A 97 6.14 -3.95 12.06
CA VAL A 97 5.58 -2.64 11.66
C VAL A 97 4.30 -2.33 12.45
N ASN A 98 3.45 -3.32 12.71
CA ASN A 98 2.24 -3.12 13.52
C ASN A 98 2.55 -2.73 14.98
N SER A 99 3.73 -3.13 15.49
CA SER A 99 4.20 -2.80 16.83
C SER A 99 4.92 -1.44 16.90
N MET A 100 5.33 -0.88 15.76
CA MET A 100 5.97 0.44 15.71
C MET A 100 4.98 1.54 16.07
N ARG A 101 5.46 2.52 16.85
CA ARG A 101 4.69 3.70 17.24
C ARG A 101 5.41 4.96 16.81
N ASP A 102 4.64 6.01 16.52
CA ASP A 102 5.20 7.35 16.37
C ASP A 102 5.44 8.02 17.72
N SER A 103 5.93 9.26 17.68
CA SER A 103 6.23 10.07 18.87
C SER A 103 5.01 10.36 19.75
N THR A 104 3.79 10.21 19.21
CA THR A 104 2.54 10.40 19.96
C THR A 104 1.93 9.08 20.45
N GLY A 105 2.62 7.95 20.24
CA GLY A 105 2.18 6.64 20.70
C GLY A 105 1.13 5.97 19.79
N LEU A 106 0.93 6.46 18.57
CA LEU A 106 0.01 5.84 17.61
C LEU A 106 0.72 4.73 16.82
N THR A 107 0.07 3.57 16.60
CA THR A 107 0.64 2.56 15.69
C THR A 107 0.81 3.14 14.29
N TYR A 108 1.86 2.74 13.60
CA TYR A 108 2.01 3.06 12.18
C TYR A 108 0.85 2.52 11.33
N ALA A 109 0.31 1.35 11.68
CA ALA A 109 -0.88 0.80 11.04
C ALA A 109 -2.11 1.72 11.20
N ARG A 110 -2.43 2.16 12.42
CA ARG A 110 -3.57 3.07 12.66
C ARG A 110 -3.35 4.42 11.99
N LYS A 111 -2.13 4.95 12.03
CA LYS A 111 -1.76 6.18 11.32
C LYS A 111 -1.93 6.05 9.80
N ALA A 112 -1.56 4.91 9.23
CA ALA A 112 -1.80 4.61 7.82
C ALA A 112 -3.30 4.59 7.51
N MET A 113 -4.10 3.91 8.34
CA MET A 113 -5.55 3.84 8.13
C MET A 113 -6.19 5.23 8.16
N ILE A 114 -5.81 6.10 9.10
CA ILE A 114 -6.29 7.49 9.14
C ILE A 114 -5.89 8.24 7.87
N ARG A 115 -4.62 8.13 7.44
CA ARG A 115 -4.13 8.78 6.22
C ARG A 115 -4.76 8.23 4.94
N CYS A 116 -5.19 6.98 4.93
CA CYS A 116 -5.94 6.38 3.83
C CYS A 116 -7.45 6.69 3.89
N GLY A 117 -7.93 7.43 4.89
CA GLY A 117 -9.36 7.65 5.10
C GLY A 117 -10.15 6.41 5.52
N LEU A 118 -9.47 5.35 5.95
CA LEU A 118 -10.05 4.09 6.43
C LEU A 118 -10.32 4.08 7.94
N SER A 119 -9.93 5.15 8.65
CA SER A 119 -10.16 5.29 10.09
C SER A 119 -10.31 6.76 10.47
N LEU A 120 -11.03 7.00 11.56
CA LEU A 120 -11.24 8.32 12.13
C LEU A 120 -10.06 8.70 13.04
N ASP A 121 -9.80 10.00 13.17
CA ASP A 121 -8.82 10.48 14.14
C ASP A 121 -9.35 10.42 15.58
N VAL A 122 -8.58 10.97 16.52
CA VAL A 122 -8.95 11.00 17.95
C VAL A 122 -10.22 11.78 18.24
N THR A 123 -10.65 12.66 17.32
CA THR A 123 -11.89 13.44 17.43
C THR A 123 -13.08 12.70 16.84
N GLY A 124 -12.87 11.57 16.17
CA GLY A 124 -13.93 10.81 15.52
C GLY A 124 -14.38 11.39 14.18
N PHE A 125 -13.63 12.36 13.64
CA PHE A 125 -13.95 12.99 12.37
C PHE A 125 -12.84 12.77 11.35
N TRP A 126 -13.25 12.62 10.09
CA TRP A 126 -12.35 12.62 8.95
C TRP A 126 -12.14 14.05 8.44
N HIS A 127 -10.90 14.41 8.14
CA HIS A 127 -10.56 15.74 7.64
C HIS A 127 -9.47 15.67 6.57
N VAL A 128 -9.59 16.46 5.50
CA VAL A 128 -8.59 16.58 4.42
C VAL A 128 -7.18 16.88 4.95
N LYS A 129 -7.07 17.68 6.03
CA LYS A 129 -5.79 18.00 6.70
C LYS A 129 -5.00 16.78 7.22
N GLN A 130 -5.64 15.61 7.31
CA GLN A 130 -5.00 14.36 7.72
C GLN A 130 -4.19 13.73 6.59
N LEU A 131 -4.42 14.14 5.34
CA LEU A 131 -3.69 13.70 4.15
C LEU A 131 -2.33 14.41 4.03
N THR A 132 -1.43 13.90 3.18
CA THR A 132 -0.18 14.59 2.90
C THR A 132 -0.43 15.91 2.16
N PRO A 133 0.47 16.90 2.24
CA PRO A 133 0.29 18.18 1.54
C PRO A 133 0.01 18.01 0.04
N GLU A 134 0.68 17.07 -0.62
CA GLU A 134 0.52 16.82 -2.05
C GLU A 134 -0.90 16.33 -2.38
N LEU A 135 -1.48 15.45 -1.53
CA LEU A 135 -2.87 15.01 -1.70
C LEU A 135 -3.87 16.14 -1.42
N GLN A 136 -3.56 17.03 -0.47
CA GLN A 136 -4.38 18.21 -0.24
C GLN A 136 -4.36 19.12 -1.48
N ASP A 137 -3.20 19.32 -2.11
CA ASP A 137 -3.07 20.10 -3.34
C ASP A 137 -3.82 19.45 -4.52
N ILE A 138 -3.78 18.12 -4.64
CA ILE A 138 -4.55 17.36 -5.64
C ILE A 138 -6.06 17.54 -5.40
N ILE A 139 -6.52 17.48 -4.14
CA ILE A 139 -7.92 17.74 -3.79
C ILE A 139 -8.32 19.16 -4.15
N VAL A 140 -7.49 20.16 -3.87
CA VAL A 140 -7.75 21.55 -4.25
C VAL A 140 -7.85 21.68 -5.77
N LYS A 141 -6.94 21.04 -6.52
CA LYS A 141 -6.92 21.06 -7.99
C LYS A 141 -8.13 20.37 -8.61
N HIS A 142 -8.63 19.32 -7.98
CA HIS A 142 -9.73 18.49 -8.48
C HIS A 142 -10.95 18.52 -7.53
N LYS A 143 -11.25 19.70 -6.99
CA LYS A 143 -12.23 19.86 -5.91
C LYS A 143 -13.62 19.35 -6.27
N ASN A 144 -14.11 19.68 -7.47
CA ASN A 144 -15.43 19.23 -7.90
C ASN A 144 -15.53 17.69 -7.95
N HIS A 145 -14.49 17.02 -8.45
CA HIS A 145 -14.44 15.56 -8.50
C HIS A 145 -14.33 14.92 -7.12
N PHE A 146 -13.56 15.56 -6.23
CA PHE A 146 -13.48 15.15 -4.84
C PHE A 146 -14.82 15.30 -4.10
N ASP A 147 -15.65 16.27 -4.48
CA ASP A 147 -16.99 16.50 -3.93
C ASP A 147 -18.10 15.70 -4.66
N GLY A 148 -17.73 14.79 -5.56
CA GLY A 148 -18.64 13.83 -6.18
C GLY A 148 -18.97 14.07 -7.66
N GLU A 149 -18.39 15.08 -8.31
CA GLU A 149 -18.53 15.24 -9.76
C GLU A 149 -17.84 14.07 -10.48
N ALA A 150 -18.58 13.32 -11.30
CA ALA A 150 -18.05 12.14 -11.96
C ALA A 150 -16.82 12.49 -12.83
N VAL A 151 -15.76 11.69 -12.69
CA VAL A 151 -14.60 11.77 -13.58
C VAL A 151 -14.99 11.15 -14.91
N ALA A 152 -14.94 11.93 -16.00
CA ALA A 152 -15.16 11.40 -17.33
C ALA A 152 -14.07 10.39 -17.68
N LEU A 153 -14.43 9.10 -17.73
CA LEU A 153 -13.52 8.05 -18.15
C LEU A 153 -13.33 8.13 -19.67
N PRO A 154 -12.09 8.08 -20.19
CA PRO A 154 -11.87 8.08 -21.62
C PRO A 154 -12.59 6.87 -22.26
N GLY A 155 -13.55 7.15 -23.13
CA GLY A 155 -14.33 6.12 -23.85
C GLY A 155 -15.69 5.75 -23.25
N VAL A 156 -16.12 6.38 -22.15
CA VAL A 156 -17.46 6.19 -21.58
C VAL A 156 -18.23 7.52 -21.65
N ALA A 157 -19.33 7.54 -22.40
CA ALA A 157 -20.20 8.72 -22.45
C ALA A 157 -20.77 9.01 -21.05
N PRO A 158 -20.84 10.29 -20.61
CA PRO A 158 -21.39 10.62 -19.31
C PRO A 158 -22.84 10.14 -19.22
N ALA A 159 -23.14 9.30 -18.23
CA ALA A 159 -24.51 8.93 -17.93
C ALA A 159 -25.27 10.20 -17.51
N ALA A 160 -26.36 10.50 -18.24
CA ALA A 160 -27.21 11.63 -17.93
C ALA A 160 -27.77 11.46 -16.51
N ILE A 161 -27.43 12.40 -15.63
CA ILE A 161 -28.08 12.54 -14.33
C ILE A 161 -29.51 13.03 -14.63
N GLN A 162 -30.51 12.18 -14.41
CA GLN A 162 -31.90 12.63 -14.35
C GLN A 162 -32.20 13.16 -12.92
N PRO A 163 -33.03 14.22 -12.81
CA PRO A 163 -33.26 14.96 -11.57
C PRO A 163 -33.92 14.13 -10.46
#